data_AF-A0A1B8SEM8-F1
#
_entry.id   AF-A0A1B8SEM8-F1
#
_cell.length_a   1.000
_cell.length_b   1.000
_cell.length_c   1.000
_cell.angle_alpha   90.00
_cell.angle_beta   90.00
_cell.angle_gamma   90.00
#
_symmetry.space_group_name_H-M   'P 1'
#
loop_
_entity.id
_entity.type
_entity.pdbx_description
1 polymer ?
#
loop_
_entity_poly.entity_id
_entity_poly.type
_entity_poly.pdbx_seq_one_letter_code
_entity_poly.pdbx_strand_id
1 'polypeptide(L)'
;MVPLWFTLSALCFVGAGVLLYVDLDQRRGRSRRRKSWARSQGFDFEPESTEILRRWKRGVMSTVGDAPVRNVVLGQIRGEAVYIFDLDEVATVIALHRKVSTNVVVDVRLKGLKEPRENDIWLLGAIGPRMVYSTNLDAARRACDRRMVTFAHTAPDCAEIMWNEANWTLVSMPVTSTRAQWDEGLRCVRQFNDLLRVLPPMPRRQPVEAGAASAKPADRRNGQPSRPLGSGGAVESSEDSAAEQAPSAPRSSAPPSANTAAEPRPRRRTAREEPSGMLHAPAPGRNGRQTAHYQR
;
A
#
# COMPACT_ATOMS: atom_id res chain seq x y z
N MET A 1 39.27 -46.55 11.42
CA MET A 1 38.41 -45.36 11.72
C MET A 1 38.57 -44.24 10.69
N VAL A 2 39.76 -44.01 10.12
CA VAL A 2 40.03 -42.97 9.10
C VAL A 2 39.25 -43.08 7.77
N PRO A 3 39.09 -44.26 7.12
CA PRO A 3 38.46 -44.31 5.79
C PRO A 3 36.95 -43.95 5.78
N LEU A 4 36.26 -44.14 6.91
CA LEU A 4 34.83 -43.79 7.04
C LEU A 4 34.60 -42.27 6.97
N TRP A 5 35.52 -41.48 7.54
CA TRP A 5 35.48 -40.02 7.47
C TRP A 5 35.74 -39.48 6.06
N PHE A 6 36.59 -40.17 5.29
CA PHE A 6 36.84 -39.83 3.88
C PHE A 6 35.61 -40.11 3.01
N THR A 7 34.92 -41.24 3.21
CA THR A 7 33.67 -41.53 2.47
C THR A 7 32.56 -40.55 2.83
N LEU A 8 32.44 -40.18 4.10
CA LEU A 8 31.46 -39.19 4.55
C LEU A 8 31.78 -37.79 3.98
N SER A 9 33.04 -37.39 4.00
CA SER A 9 33.49 -36.12 3.41
C SER A 9 33.24 -36.08 1.90
N ALA A 10 33.53 -37.17 1.19
CA ALA A 10 33.27 -37.29 -0.25
C ALA A 10 31.77 -37.18 -0.55
N LEU A 11 30.91 -37.84 0.24
CA LEU A 11 29.47 -37.75 0.10
C LEU A 11 28.95 -36.32 0.35
N CYS A 12 29.44 -35.66 1.40
CA CYS A 12 29.10 -34.26 1.69
C CYS A 12 29.54 -33.32 0.56
N PHE A 13 30.72 -33.54 -0.02
CA PHE A 13 31.23 -32.70 -1.11
C PHE A 13 30.41 -32.88 -2.40
N VAL A 14 30.04 -34.11 -2.73
CA VAL A 14 29.14 -34.39 -3.86
C VAL A 14 27.77 -33.76 -3.61
N GLY A 15 27.21 -33.90 -2.41
CA GLY A 15 25.94 -33.27 -2.02
C GLY A 15 25.98 -31.74 -2.13
N ALA A 16 27.04 -31.11 -1.64
CA ALA A 16 27.26 -29.67 -1.77
C ALA A 16 27.39 -29.23 -3.23
N GLY A 17 28.11 -29.99 -4.06
CA GLY A 17 28.24 -29.73 -5.49
C GLY A 17 26.90 -29.79 -6.23
N VAL A 18 26.06 -30.78 -5.92
CA VAL A 18 24.71 -30.91 -6.50
C VAL A 18 23.82 -29.74 -6.08
N LEU A 19 23.82 -29.37 -4.80
CA LEU A 19 23.03 -28.24 -4.30
C LEU A 19 23.45 -26.91 -4.95
N LEU A 20 24.75 -26.68 -5.09
CA LEU A 20 25.30 -25.50 -5.75
C LEU A 20 24.88 -25.46 -7.24
N TYR A 21 24.93 -26.59 -7.93
CA TYR A 21 24.49 -26.68 -9.32
C TYR A 21 23.00 -26.34 -9.48
N VAL A 22 22.14 -26.90 -8.63
CA VAL A 22 20.70 -26.61 -8.64
C VAL A 22 20.43 -25.13 -8.35
N ASP A 23 21.13 -24.54 -7.37
CA ASP A 23 20.99 -23.13 -7.05
C ASP A 23 21.40 -22.23 -8.24
N LEU A 24 22.54 -22.51 -8.86
CA LEU A 24 23.00 -21.76 -10.04
C LEU A 24 22.02 -21.89 -11.21
N ASP A 25 21.48 -23.08 -11.45
CA ASP A 25 20.52 -23.29 -12.54
C ASP A 25 19.19 -22.55 -12.27
N GLN A 26 18.70 -22.56 -11.03
CA GLN A 26 17.53 -21.78 -10.65
C GLN A 26 17.76 -20.28 -10.82
N ARG A 27 18.91 -19.75 -10.39
CA ARG A 27 19.28 -18.33 -10.57
C ARG A 27 19.35 -17.96 -12.05
N ARG A 28 20.02 -18.77 -12.87
CA ARG A 28 20.15 -18.56 -14.32
C ARG A 28 18.78 -18.65 -15.02
N GLY A 29 17.97 -19.63 -14.66
CA GLY A 29 16.61 -19.82 -15.17
C GLY A 29 15.70 -18.63 -14.86
N ARG A 30 15.76 -18.10 -13.63
CA ARG A 30 15.00 -16.91 -13.21
C ARG A 30 15.39 -15.67 -14.00
N SER A 31 16.70 -15.43 -14.17
CA SER A 31 17.21 -14.30 -14.94
C SER A 31 16.76 -14.34 -16.41
N ARG A 32 16.81 -15.52 -17.05
CA ARG A 32 16.32 -15.71 -18.42
C ARG A 32 14.82 -15.46 -18.54
N ARG A 33 14.02 -15.95 -17.59
CA ARG A 33 12.56 -15.71 -17.55
C ARG A 33 12.24 -14.23 -17.35
N ARG A 34 12.94 -13.54 -16.44
CA ARG A 34 12.77 -12.10 -16.21
C ARG A 34 13.14 -11.29 -17.45
N LYS A 35 14.26 -11.59 -18.10
CA LYS A 35 14.68 -10.94 -19.35
C LYS A 35 13.68 -11.15 -20.49
N SER A 36 13.15 -12.36 -20.63
CA SER A 36 12.10 -12.66 -21.63
C SER A 36 10.80 -11.91 -21.35
N TRP A 37 10.38 -11.86 -20.08
CA TRP A 37 9.20 -11.11 -19.67
C TRP A 37 9.36 -9.60 -19.87
N ALA A 38 10.49 -9.02 -19.46
CA ALA A 38 10.80 -7.60 -19.64
C ALA A 38 10.67 -7.19 -21.12
N ARG A 39 11.27 -7.97 -22.02
CA ARG A 39 11.15 -7.76 -23.48
C ARG A 39 9.70 -7.77 -23.96
N SER A 40 8.87 -8.70 -23.45
CA SER A 40 7.46 -8.75 -23.84
C SER A 40 6.60 -7.61 -23.31
N GLN A 41 7.04 -6.94 -22.24
CA GLN A 41 6.39 -5.73 -21.70
C GLN A 41 6.95 -4.45 -22.34
N GLY A 42 7.97 -4.54 -23.19
CA GLY A 42 8.68 -3.38 -23.73
C GLY A 42 9.54 -2.67 -22.68
N PHE A 43 10.00 -3.41 -21.67
CA PHE A 43 10.86 -2.91 -20.60
C PHE A 43 12.32 -3.31 -20.83
N ASP A 44 13.22 -2.48 -20.32
CA ASP A 44 14.65 -2.72 -20.33
C ASP A 44 15.05 -3.67 -19.20
N PHE A 45 16.08 -4.47 -19.45
CA PHE A 45 16.58 -5.46 -18.48
C PHE A 45 18.05 -5.24 -18.21
N GLU A 46 18.39 -5.13 -16.93
CA GLU A 46 19.74 -5.01 -16.41
C GLU A 46 20.02 -6.16 -15.42
N PRO A 47 21.14 -6.89 -15.55
CA PRO A 47 21.40 -8.06 -14.72
C PRO A 47 21.60 -7.72 -13.23
N GLU A 48 22.21 -6.58 -12.93
CA GLU A 48 22.57 -6.14 -11.58
C GLU A 48 22.65 -4.62 -11.54
N SER A 49 22.22 -4.00 -10.45
CA SER A 49 22.34 -2.54 -10.28
C SER A 49 22.43 -2.16 -8.80
N THR A 50 23.46 -1.43 -8.41
CA THR A 50 23.70 -1.08 -6.99
C THR A 50 23.10 0.27 -6.58
N GLU A 51 22.76 1.12 -7.54
CA GLU A 51 22.31 2.49 -7.26
C GLU A 51 20.83 2.58 -6.86
N ILE A 52 20.03 1.58 -7.24
CA ILE A 52 18.57 1.65 -7.12
C ILE A 52 18.12 1.50 -5.66
N LEU A 53 18.85 0.73 -4.85
CA LEU A 53 18.51 0.53 -3.42
C LEU A 53 18.52 1.82 -2.62
N ARG A 54 19.43 2.75 -2.92
CA ARG A 54 19.58 4.00 -2.16
C ARG A 54 18.34 4.90 -2.22
N ARG A 55 17.38 4.58 -3.10
CA ARG A 55 16.15 5.34 -3.33
C ARG A 55 15.05 5.02 -2.31
N TRP A 56 15.11 3.87 -1.65
CA TRP A 56 14.07 3.39 -0.74
C TRP A 56 14.67 2.96 0.60
N LYS A 57 13.93 3.16 1.68
CA LYS A 57 14.43 2.92 3.04
C LYS A 57 13.52 2.02 3.87
N ARG A 58 12.24 1.93 3.51
CA ARG A 58 11.20 1.27 4.32
C ARG A 58 10.77 -0.07 3.73
N GLY A 59 9.86 -0.73 4.44
CA GLY A 59 9.31 -2.00 4.01
C GLY A 59 10.38 -3.09 4.10
N VAL A 60 10.52 -3.88 3.03
CA VAL A 60 11.55 -4.92 2.96
C VAL A 60 12.96 -4.32 2.92
N MET A 61 13.14 -3.11 2.40
CA MET A 61 14.46 -2.46 2.33
C MET A 61 15.09 -2.25 3.72
N SER A 62 14.26 -1.98 4.73
CA SER A 62 14.72 -1.81 6.12
C SER A 62 15.35 -3.08 6.72
N THR A 63 15.01 -4.25 6.17
CA THR A 63 15.46 -5.55 6.69
C THR A 63 16.69 -6.10 5.98
N VAL A 64 16.95 -5.64 4.75
CA VAL A 64 17.85 -6.32 3.80
C VAL A 64 19.26 -5.69 3.74
N GLY A 65 19.46 -4.48 4.27
CA GLY A 65 20.77 -3.83 4.25
C GLY A 65 21.30 -3.65 2.82
N ASP A 66 22.60 -3.83 2.61
CA ASP A 66 23.29 -3.69 1.31
C ASP A 66 23.25 -4.98 0.46
N ALA A 67 22.14 -5.73 0.47
CA ALA A 67 22.05 -6.94 -0.35
C ALA A 67 22.15 -6.62 -1.85
N PRO A 68 22.79 -7.49 -2.66
CA PRO A 68 22.91 -7.25 -4.09
C PRO A 68 21.53 -7.31 -4.76
N VAL A 69 21.28 -6.35 -5.65
CA VAL A 69 20.06 -6.30 -6.46
C VAL A 69 20.31 -6.91 -7.81
N ARG A 70 19.47 -7.87 -8.18
CA ARG A 70 19.61 -8.64 -9.42
C ARG A 70 18.33 -8.60 -10.25
N ASN A 71 18.45 -8.96 -11.52
CA ASN A 71 17.34 -9.12 -12.46
C ASN A 71 16.44 -7.87 -12.52
N VAL A 72 17.09 -6.72 -12.65
CA VAL A 72 16.46 -5.41 -12.69
C VAL A 72 15.74 -5.23 -14.01
N VAL A 73 14.52 -4.74 -13.94
CA VAL A 73 13.69 -4.36 -15.08
C VAL A 73 13.29 -2.92 -14.88
N LEU A 74 13.57 -2.11 -15.90
CA LEU A 74 13.24 -0.70 -15.95
C LEU A 74 12.15 -0.49 -17.00
N GLY A 75 11.06 0.15 -16.60
CA GLY A 75 9.94 0.36 -17.49
C GLY A 75 9.21 1.66 -17.21
N GLN A 76 8.17 1.90 -17.99
CA GLN A 76 7.23 2.99 -17.77
C GLN A 76 5.80 2.49 -17.95
N ILE A 77 4.89 2.92 -17.07
CA ILE A 77 3.47 2.64 -17.19
C ILE A 77 2.72 3.97 -17.13
N ARG A 78 1.98 4.31 -18.20
CA ARG A 78 1.25 5.58 -18.31
C ARG A 78 2.13 6.83 -18.06
N GLY A 79 3.42 6.75 -18.42
CA GLY A 79 4.40 7.82 -18.20
C GLY A 79 5.04 7.85 -16.80
N GLU A 80 4.65 6.95 -15.88
CA GLU A 80 5.29 6.80 -14.58
C GLU A 80 6.37 5.71 -14.64
N ALA A 81 7.56 5.99 -14.10
CA ALA A 81 8.64 5.01 -14.05
C ALA A 81 8.28 3.82 -13.16
N VAL A 82 8.61 2.61 -13.61
CA VAL A 82 8.47 1.37 -12.83
C VAL A 82 9.81 0.63 -12.79
N TYR A 83 10.16 0.16 -11.61
CA TYR A 83 11.31 -0.71 -11.37
C TYR A 83 10.83 -2.05 -10.85
N ILE A 84 11.31 -3.15 -11.42
CA ILE A 84 11.12 -4.49 -10.86
C ILE A 84 12.49 -5.10 -10.64
N PHE A 85 12.77 -5.61 -9.45
CA PHE A 85 14.09 -6.16 -9.15
C PHE A 85 14.00 -7.22 -8.05
N ASP A 86 15.01 -8.07 -7.99
CA ASP A 86 15.12 -9.10 -6.97
C ASP A 86 16.15 -8.66 -5.93
N LEU A 87 15.76 -8.63 -4.66
CA LEU A 87 16.64 -8.62 -3.51
C LEU A 87 17.09 -10.06 -3.28
N ASP A 88 18.40 -10.32 -3.36
CA ASP A 88 18.96 -11.68 -3.39
C ASP A 88 18.39 -12.56 -2.26
N GLU A 89 17.70 -13.64 -2.65
CA GLU A 89 17.00 -14.61 -1.78
C GLU A 89 15.91 -14.06 -0.84
N VAL A 90 15.67 -12.75 -0.79
CA VAL A 90 14.67 -12.15 0.12
C VAL A 90 13.32 -11.94 -0.56
N ALA A 91 13.26 -11.08 -1.57
CA ALA A 91 11.99 -10.75 -2.23
C ALA A 91 12.21 -10.15 -3.62
N THR A 92 11.23 -10.33 -4.50
CA THR A 92 11.07 -9.50 -5.69
C THR A 92 10.27 -8.25 -5.30
N VAL A 93 10.75 -7.08 -5.71
CA VAL A 93 10.13 -5.79 -5.41
C VAL A 93 9.75 -5.10 -6.71
N ILE A 94 8.53 -4.55 -6.73
CA ILE A 94 8.01 -3.71 -7.80
C ILE A 94 7.78 -2.32 -7.22
N ALA A 95 8.47 -1.32 -7.76
CA ALA A 95 8.36 0.07 -7.34
C ALA A 95 7.81 0.93 -8.49
N LEU A 96 6.70 1.61 -8.25
CA LEU A 96 6.03 2.52 -9.18
C LEU A 96 6.21 3.97 -8.70
N HIS A 97 6.61 4.85 -9.61
CA HIS A 97 6.74 6.27 -9.33
C HIS A 97 5.36 6.93 -9.17
N ARG A 98 5.21 7.76 -8.14
CA ARG A 98 3.97 8.48 -7.84
C ARG A 98 3.98 9.85 -8.50
N LYS A 99 2.88 10.24 -9.12
CA LYS A 99 2.71 11.61 -9.64
C LYS A 99 2.71 12.69 -8.55
N VAL A 100 2.19 12.37 -7.36
CA VAL A 100 2.08 13.30 -6.23
C VAL A 100 2.79 12.69 -5.02
N SER A 101 3.73 13.46 -4.48
CA SER A 101 4.53 13.05 -3.33
C SER A 101 3.78 13.23 -2.02
N THR A 102 4.08 12.39 -1.02
CA THR A 102 3.43 12.47 0.30
C THR A 102 4.41 12.14 1.42
N ASN A 103 4.20 12.73 2.60
CA ASN A 103 5.02 12.43 3.78
C ASN A 103 4.42 11.29 4.62
N VAL A 104 3.19 10.88 4.30
CA VAL A 104 2.49 9.81 5.00
C VAL A 104 2.87 8.48 4.38
N VAL A 105 3.33 7.57 5.22
CA VAL A 105 3.63 6.19 4.84
C VAL A 105 2.46 5.33 5.30
N VAL A 106 1.94 4.51 4.40
CA VAL A 106 1.01 3.43 4.68
C VAL A 106 1.72 2.13 4.31
N ASP A 107 1.86 1.21 5.25
CA ASP A 107 2.43 -0.13 5.06
C ASP A 107 1.33 -1.15 5.32
N VAL A 108 1.01 -1.95 4.30
CA VAL A 108 -0.02 -2.98 4.32
C VAL A 108 0.66 -4.33 4.11
N ARG A 109 0.59 -5.20 5.12
CA ARG A 109 1.26 -6.51 5.13
C ARG A 109 0.28 -7.65 5.31
N LEU A 110 0.59 -8.83 4.79
CA LEU A 110 -0.13 -10.04 5.19
C LEU A 110 -0.03 -10.28 6.69
N LYS A 111 -1.10 -10.81 7.27
CA LYS A 111 -1.12 -11.27 8.67
C LYS A 111 -0.05 -12.36 8.87
N GLY A 112 0.66 -12.28 9.99
CA GLY A 112 1.74 -13.22 10.33
C GLY A 112 3.13 -12.77 9.89
N LEU A 113 3.24 -11.74 9.03
CA LEU A 113 4.52 -11.07 8.80
C LEU A 113 4.86 -10.16 9.99
N LYS A 114 6.16 -9.99 10.24
CA LYS A 114 6.64 -9.11 11.30
C LYS A 114 6.22 -7.67 11.03
N GLU A 115 5.89 -6.97 12.10
CA GLU A 115 5.56 -5.56 12.05
C GLU A 115 6.75 -4.75 11.48
N PRO A 116 6.50 -3.59 10.86
CA PRO A 116 7.56 -2.66 10.47
C PRO A 116 8.51 -2.38 11.65
N ARG A 117 9.81 -2.28 11.36
CA ARG A 117 10.85 -2.10 12.40
C ARG A 117 10.97 -0.65 12.85
N GLU A 118 10.48 0.26 12.04
CA GLU A 118 10.60 1.69 12.26
C GLU A 118 9.76 2.14 13.45
N ASN A 119 10.31 2.99 14.32
CA ASN A 119 9.63 3.44 15.54
C ASN A 119 8.57 4.54 15.29
N ASP A 120 8.50 5.07 14.07
CA ASP A 120 7.62 6.18 13.69
C ASP A 120 6.36 5.73 12.95
N ILE A 121 6.06 4.42 12.98
CA ILE A 121 4.90 3.83 12.32
C ILE A 121 4.09 3.03 13.35
N TRP A 122 2.77 3.22 13.33
CA TRP A 122 1.86 2.60 14.30
C TRP A 122 0.82 1.75 13.60
N LEU A 123 0.36 0.70 14.30
CA LEU A 123 -0.71 -0.16 13.82
C LEU A 123 -2.03 0.61 13.76
N LEU A 124 -2.63 0.66 12.57
CA LEU A 124 -3.98 1.18 12.38
C LEU A 124 -5.05 0.11 12.66
N GLY A 125 -4.84 -1.11 12.16
CA GLY A 125 -5.77 -2.21 12.35
C GLY A 125 -5.68 -3.29 11.28
N ALA A 126 -6.55 -4.29 11.39
CA ALA A 126 -6.64 -5.40 10.45
C ALA A 126 -7.69 -5.13 9.37
N ILE A 127 -7.35 -5.41 8.11
CA ILE A 127 -8.27 -5.38 6.97
C ILE A 127 -8.16 -6.73 6.25
N GLY A 128 -9.16 -7.60 6.44
CA GLY A 128 -9.19 -8.92 5.82
C GLY A 128 -7.96 -9.77 6.21
N PRO A 129 -7.17 -10.29 5.24
CA PRO A 129 -5.95 -11.05 5.50
C PRO A 129 -4.74 -10.17 5.82
N ARG A 130 -4.88 -8.84 5.91
CA ARG A 130 -3.77 -7.89 6.02
C ARG A 130 -3.83 -7.00 7.26
N MET A 131 -2.68 -6.53 7.68
CA MET A 131 -2.48 -5.54 8.76
C MET A 131 -2.00 -4.24 8.14
N VAL A 132 -2.58 -3.12 8.58
CA VAL A 132 -2.24 -1.78 8.08
C VAL A 132 -1.52 -1.00 9.17
N TYR A 133 -0.37 -0.43 8.82
CA TYR A 133 0.46 0.43 9.64
C TYR A 133 0.61 1.79 8.96
N SER A 134 0.74 2.87 9.74
CA SER A 134 1.00 4.19 9.16
C SER A 134 1.73 5.14 10.10
N THR A 135 2.48 6.07 9.51
CA THR A 135 3.11 7.20 10.22
C THR A 135 2.08 8.25 10.64
N ASN A 136 0.89 8.28 10.01
CA ASN A 136 -0.21 9.15 10.41
C ASN A 136 -1.52 8.37 10.35
N LEU A 137 -2.03 7.98 11.51
CA LEU A 137 -3.23 7.16 11.64
C LEU A 137 -4.48 7.85 11.07
N ASP A 138 -4.61 9.17 11.18
CA ASP A 138 -5.79 9.89 10.70
C ASP A 138 -5.81 10.03 9.18
N ALA A 139 -4.65 10.23 8.57
CA ALA A 139 -4.51 10.20 7.11
C ALA A 139 -4.76 8.78 6.57
N ALA A 140 -4.24 7.76 7.26
CA ALA A 140 -4.45 6.36 6.88
C ALA A 140 -5.91 5.92 7.04
N ARG A 141 -6.62 6.35 8.09
CA ARG A 141 -8.08 6.11 8.25
C ARG A 141 -8.87 6.67 7.08
N ARG A 142 -8.54 7.88 6.62
CA ARG A 142 -9.16 8.50 5.45
C ARG A 142 -8.85 7.75 4.15
N ALA A 143 -7.65 7.20 4.03
CA ALA A 143 -7.26 6.37 2.89
C ALA A 143 -7.86 4.95 2.92
N CYS A 144 -8.17 4.43 4.12
CA CYS A 144 -8.77 3.12 4.32
C CYS A 144 -10.29 3.14 4.14
N ASP A 145 -10.74 3.58 2.96
CA ASP A 145 -12.15 3.56 2.56
C ASP A 145 -12.62 2.15 2.16
N ARG A 146 -13.88 2.03 1.70
CA ARG A 146 -14.43 0.77 1.19
C ARG A 146 -13.60 0.14 0.06
N ARG A 147 -12.91 0.94 -0.75
CA ARG A 147 -12.10 0.45 -1.87
C ARG A 147 -10.81 -0.16 -1.35
N MET A 148 -10.17 0.45 -0.35
CA MET A 148 -9.01 -0.15 0.33
C MET A 148 -9.39 -1.47 1.02
N VAL A 149 -10.55 -1.53 1.67
CA VAL A 149 -11.06 -2.77 2.27
C VAL A 149 -11.22 -3.86 1.23
N THR A 150 -11.89 -3.55 0.11
CA THR A 150 -12.08 -4.50 -0.99
C THR A 150 -10.75 -4.95 -1.57
N PHE A 151 -9.84 -4.01 -1.81
CA PHE A 151 -8.51 -4.28 -2.34
C PHE A 151 -7.72 -5.23 -1.43
N ALA A 152 -7.73 -5.01 -0.11
CA ALA A 152 -7.03 -5.88 0.82
C ALA A 152 -7.55 -7.33 0.83
N HIS A 153 -8.82 -7.56 0.50
CA HIS A 153 -9.39 -8.89 0.33
C HIS A 153 -9.11 -9.51 -1.03
N THR A 154 -9.05 -8.72 -2.10
CA THR A 154 -8.87 -9.22 -3.48
C THR A 154 -7.42 -9.28 -3.93
N ALA A 155 -6.52 -8.54 -3.26
CA ALA A 155 -5.11 -8.48 -3.62
C ALA A 155 -4.47 -9.88 -3.44
N PRO A 156 -3.67 -10.33 -4.41
CA PRO A 156 -3.13 -11.68 -4.41
C PRO A 156 -2.20 -11.88 -3.22
N ASP A 157 -2.16 -13.09 -2.67
CA ASP A 157 -1.31 -13.41 -1.51
C ASP A 157 0.19 -13.36 -1.84
N CYS A 158 0.57 -13.38 -3.11
CA CYS A 158 1.95 -13.11 -3.49
C CYS A 158 2.36 -11.66 -3.21
N ALA A 159 1.43 -10.72 -3.08
CA ALA A 159 1.71 -9.36 -2.61
C ALA A 159 1.74 -9.34 -1.07
N GLU A 160 2.90 -9.70 -0.54
CA GLU A 160 3.14 -9.91 0.90
C GLU A 160 3.17 -8.60 1.67
N ILE A 161 3.90 -7.61 1.15
CA ILE A 161 4.11 -6.30 1.78
C ILE A 161 3.92 -5.22 0.71
N MET A 162 3.05 -4.26 0.97
CA MET A 162 2.77 -3.14 0.07
C MET A 162 2.91 -1.85 0.86
N TRP A 163 3.76 -0.94 0.41
CA TRP A 163 3.98 0.32 1.13
C TRP A 163 4.20 1.47 0.17
N ASN A 164 4.10 2.69 0.67
CA ASN A 164 4.54 3.85 -0.07
C ASN A 164 5.64 4.60 0.66
N GLU A 165 6.49 5.23 -0.13
CA GLU A 165 7.40 6.27 0.30
C GLU A 165 7.00 7.58 -0.38
N ALA A 166 7.85 8.61 -0.26
CA ALA A 166 7.53 9.95 -0.73
C ALA A 166 7.04 9.97 -2.18
N ASN A 167 7.87 9.49 -3.10
CA ASN A 167 7.60 9.51 -4.54
C ASN A 167 7.34 8.12 -5.13
N TRP A 168 7.19 7.09 -4.28
CA TRP A 168 7.18 5.70 -4.72
C TRP A 168 6.09 4.90 -4.03
N THR A 169 5.47 3.98 -4.76
CA THR A 169 4.60 2.94 -4.21
C THR A 169 5.22 1.60 -4.56
N LEU A 170 5.39 0.75 -3.56
CA LEU A 170 6.14 -0.48 -3.66
C LEU A 170 5.27 -1.68 -3.26
N VAL A 171 5.53 -2.80 -3.92
CA VAL A 171 5.00 -4.12 -3.57
C VAL A 171 6.15 -5.10 -3.52
N SER A 172 6.21 -5.89 -2.46
CA SER A 172 7.12 -7.00 -2.30
C SER A 172 6.37 -8.32 -2.43
N MET A 173 7.02 -9.26 -3.10
CA MET A 173 6.53 -10.60 -3.36
C MET A 173 7.66 -11.63 -3.25
N PRO A 174 7.35 -12.92 -3.09
CA PRO A 174 8.38 -13.97 -3.01
C PRO A 174 9.31 -13.98 -4.23
N VAL A 175 10.60 -14.26 -4.04
CA VAL A 175 11.58 -14.40 -5.15
C VAL A 175 11.23 -15.57 -6.09
N THR A 176 10.43 -16.52 -5.61
CA THR A 176 9.89 -17.65 -6.38
C THR A 176 8.73 -17.26 -7.30
N SER A 177 8.33 -15.97 -7.31
CA SER A 177 7.20 -15.49 -8.12
C SER A 177 7.39 -15.74 -9.61
N THR A 178 6.31 -16.16 -10.25
CA THR A 178 6.22 -16.50 -11.66
C THR A 178 5.88 -15.27 -12.52
N ARG A 179 5.95 -15.45 -13.85
CA ARG A 179 5.58 -14.43 -14.83
C ARG A 179 4.16 -13.86 -14.61
N ALA A 180 3.19 -14.72 -14.37
CA ALA A 180 1.81 -14.30 -14.12
C ALA A 180 1.69 -13.47 -12.83
N GLN A 181 2.42 -13.86 -11.78
CA GLN A 181 2.47 -13.13 -10.52
C GLN A 181 3.17 -11.77 -10.66
N TRP A 182 4.15 -11.63 -11.56
CA TRP A 182 4.74 -10.32 -11.87
C TRP A 182 3.73 -9.39 -12.56
N ASP A 183 2.94 -9.91 -13.51
CA ASP A 183 1.86 -9.15 -14.16
C ASP A 183 0.76 -8.76 -13.17
N GLU A 184 0.41 -9.65 -12.24
CA GLU A 184 -0.49 -9.37 -11.11
C GLU A 184 0.09 -8.34 -10.15
N GLY A 185 1.37 -8.42 -9.82
CA GLY A 185 2.07 -7.44 -8.99
C GLY A 185 2.06 -6.04 -9.60
N LEU A 186 2.27 -5.94 -10.92
CA LEU A 186 2.12 -4.68 -11.64
C LEU A 186 0.69 -4.12 -11.60
N ARG A 187 -0.34 -4.98 -11.60
CA ARG A 187 -1.73 -4.54 -11.40
C ARG A 187 -1.95 -4.09 -9.96
N CYS A 188 -1.43 -4.85 -9.00
CA CYS A 188 -1.56 -4.62 -7.57
C CYS A 188 -0.93 -3.29 -7.15
N VAL A 189 0.32 -3.02 -7.56
CA VAL A 189 1.03 -1.75 -7.24
C VAL A 189 0.30 -0.54 -7.81
N ARG A 190 -0.33 -0.66 -8.99
CA ARG A 190 -1.10 0.43 -9.60
C ARG A 190 -2.40 0.69 -8.85
N GLN A 191 -3.15 -0.36 -8.55
CA GLN A 191 -4.38 -0.25 -7.76
C GLN A 191 -4.08 0.35 -6.38
N PHE A 192 -3.02 -0.12 -5.72
CA PHE A 192 -2.59 0.42 -4.44
C PHE A 192 -2.16 1.89 -4.56
N ASN A 193 -1.37 2.25 -5.58
CA ASN A 193 -0.98 3.63 -5.84
C ASN A 193 -2.21 4.55 -6.02
N ASP A 194 -3.21 4.08 -6.78
CA ASP A 194 -4.46 4.81 -7.03
C ASP A 194 -5.28 5.04 -5.76
N LEU A 195 -5.33 4.06 -4.85
CA LEU A 195 -5.97 4.21 -3.54
C LEU A 195 -5.24 5.22 -2.66
N LEU A 196 -3.91 5.26 -2.73
CA LEU A 196 -3.08 6.17 -1.95
C LEU A 196 -2.99 7.59 -2.54
N ARG A 197 -3.72 7.92 -3.61
CA ARG A 197 -3.77 9.29 -4.15
C ARG A 197 -4.47 10.27 -3.21
N VAL A 198 -5.25 9.77 -2.26
CA VAL A 198 -5.97 10.58 -1.27
C VAL A 198 -5.10 11.05 -0.10
N LEU A 199 -3.85 10.58 -0.04
CA LEU A 199 -2.90 11.02 0.97
C LEU A 199 -2.54 12.50 0.79
N PRO A 200 -2.29 13.24 1.88
CA PRO A 200 -1.98 14.66 1.79
C PRO A 200 -0.68 14.86 0.98
N PRO A 201 -0.67 15.79 0.01
CA PRO A 201 0.53 16.07 -0.75
C PRO A 201 1.59 16.69 0.16
N MET A 202 2.86 16.42 -0.13
CA MET A 202 3.96 17.13 0.51
C MET A 202 3.81 18.63 0.19
N PRO A 203 3.88 19.53 1.19
CA PRO A 203 3.87 20.96 0.92
C PRO A 203 5.02 21.28 -0.02
N ARG A 204 4.66 21.76 -1.22
CA ARG A 204 5.65 22.15 -2.22
C ARG A 204 6.43 23.29 -1.60
N ARG A 205 7.73 23.09 -1.34
CA ARG A 205 8.62 24.20 -1.05
C ARG A 205 8.66 25.02 -2.33
N GLN A 206 7.80 26.04 -2.42
CA GLN A 206 7.92 27.05 -3.46
C GLN A 206 9.37 27.55 -3.33
N PRO A 207 10.13 27.63 -4.45
CA PRO A 207 11.31 28.47 -4.45
C PRO A 207 10.80 29.82 -3.96
N VAL A 208 11.33 30.28 -2.83
CA VAL A 208 11.22 31.70 -2.50
C VAL A 208 11.96 32.34 -3.65
N GLU A 209 11.21 32.81 -4.65
CA GLU A 209 11.72 33.80 -5.58
C GLU A 209 12.32 34.86 -4.67
N ALA A 210 13.63 35.07 -4.83
CA ALA A 210 14.29 36.25 -4.36
C ALA A 210 13.60 37.42 -5.06
N GLY A 211 12.44 37.82 -4.52
CA GLY A 211 11.79 39.09 -4.75
C GLY A 211 12.75 40.12 -4.21
N ALA A 212 13.64 40.52 -5.10
CA ALA A 212 14.63 41.54 -4.92
C ALA A 212 14.02 42.71 -4.16
N ALA A 213 14.74 43.13 -3.13
CA ALA A 213 14.79 44.51 -2.72
C ALA A 213 14.81 45.41 -3.98
N SER A 214 13.64 45.95 -4.31
CA SER A 214 13.51 47.12 -5.17
C SER A 214 12.90 48.21 -4.29
N ALA A 215 13.69 48.64 -3.31
CA ALA A 215 13.53 49.94 -2.70
C ALA A 215 13.63 50.96 -3.83
N LYS A 216 12.48 51.50 -4.25
CA LYS A 216 12.45 52.63 -5.18
C LYS A 216 12.85 53.88 -4.37
N PRO A 217 13.87 54.65 -4.79
CA PRO A 217 14.37 55.76 -4.01
C PRO A 217 13.36 56.91 -3.99
N ALA A 218 13.31 57.58 -2.84
CA ALA A 218 12.55 58.79 -2.62
C ALA A 218 13.05 59.90 -3.56
N ASP A 219 12.17 60.40 -4.43
CA ASP A 219 12.36 61.71 -5.06
C ASP A 219 11.57 62.75 -4.28
N ARG A 220 12.29 63.70 -3.71
CA ARG A 220 11.76 64.88 -3.01
C ARG A 220 11.42 65.92 -4.05
N ARG A 221 10.20 66.46 -4.03
CA ARG A 221 9.99 67.88 -4.39
C ARG A 221 8.78 68.50 -3.67
N ASN A 222 9.06 69.68 -3.11
CA ASN A 222 8.29 70.53 -2.20
C ASN A 222 6.90 70.97 -2.69
N GLY A 223 6.01 71.22 -1.72
CA GLY A 223 4.76 71.99 -1.89
C GLY A 223 3.92 72.09 -0.60
N GLN A 224 4.39 72.94 0.31
CA GLN A 224 3.91 73.49 1.60
C GLN A 224 2.37 73.67 1.92
N PRO A 225 1.98 74.08 3.16
CA PRO A 225 1.07 73.36 4.07
C PRO A 225 -0.28 74.06 4.35
N SER A 226 -1.21 73.39 5.05
CA SER A 226 -2.27 74.04 5.84
C SER A 226 -2.85 73.14 6.94
N ARG A 227 -2.41 73.43 8.18
CA ARG A 227 -3.11 73.51 9.48
C ARG A 227 -3.95 72.33 10.04
N PRO A 228 -3.76 71.98 11.34
CA PRO A 228 -4.47 70.90 12.03
C PRO A 228 -5.65 71.41 12.87
N LEU A 229 -6.56 70.50 13.26
CA LEU A 229 -7.44 70.66 14.43
C LEU A 229 -7.84 69.28 14.98
N GLY A 230 -7.27 68.96 16.14
CA GLY A 230 -8.07 68.79 17.35
C GLY A 230 -8.87 67.50 17.53
N SER A 231 -8.26 66.58 18.28
CA SER A 231 -8.73 66.14 19.60
C SER A 231 -10.15 65.56 19.74
N GLY A 232 -10.19 64.31 20.22
CA GLY A 232 -10.78 64.10 21.55
C GLY A 232 -11.58 62.83 21.73
N GLY A 233 -11.13 61.99 22.67
CA GLY A 233 -12.05 61.21 23.50
C GLY A 233 -11.97 59.69 23.36
N ALA A 234 -10.87 59.11 23.83
CA ALA A 234 -10.91 57.76 24.41
C ALA A 234 -11.41 57.88 25.86
N VAL A 235 -12.44 57.13 26.24
CA VAL A 235 -12.68 56.73 27.64
C VAL A 235 -13.26 55.32 27.65
N GLU A 236 -12.59 54.48 28.42
CA GLU A 236 -12.89 53.09 28.72
C GLU A 236 -13.55 53.01 30.11
N SER A 237 -14.31 51.94 30.33
CA SER A 237 -14.65 51.27 31.61
C SER A 237 -15.60 51.94 32.64
N SER A 238 -16.66 51.15 32.96
CA SER A 238 -17.14 50.66 34.29
C SER A 238 -17.46 51.70 35.39
N GLU A 239 -18.46 51.62 36.28
CA GLU A 239 -19.14 50.53 37.01
C GLU A 239 -20.53 51.01 37.54
N ASP A 240 -21.32 50.05 38.01
CA ASP A 240 -22.15 50.07 39.23
C ASP A 240 -23.67 50.44 39.26
N SER A 241 -24.44 49.36 39.47
CA SER A 241 -25.36 49.10 40.60
C SER A 241 -26.77 49.74 40.74
N ALA A 242 -27.75 48.81 40.71
CA ALA A 242 -28.74 48.50 41.77
C ALA A 242 -30.25 48.84 41.58
N ALA A 243 -31.06 47.81 41.91
CA ALA A 243 -32.48 47.75 42.27
C ALA A 243 -33.50 48.02 41.13
N GLU A 244 -34.65 47.33 40.99
CA GLU A 244 -35.51 46.70 41.99
C GLU A 244 -36.56 45.76 41.32
N GLN A 245 -37.02 44.76 42.08
CA GLN A 245 -38.35 44.09 42.04
C GLN A 245 -38.72 43.04 40.95
N ALA A 246 -38.83 41.82 41.46
CA ALA A 246 -39.55 40.62 40.98
C ALA A 246 -41.11 40.83 41.11
N PRO A 247 -42.03 39.88 40.78
CA PRO A 247 -41.80 38.43 40.76
C PRO A 247 -42.66 37.51 39.85
N SER A 248 -42.33 36.22 39.95
CA SER A 248 -43.25 35.06 40.01
C SER A 248 -43.67 34.31 38.74
N ALA A 249 -42.91 33.22 38.52
CA ALA A 249 -43.38 31.82 38.52
C ALA A 249 -43.97 31.21 37.22
N PRO A 250 -43.97 29.87 37.07
CA PRO A 250 -42.89 28.92 37.39
C PRO A 250 -42.70 27.80 36.34
N ARG A 251 -41.56 27.09 36.44
CA ARG A 251 -41.36 25.60 36.48
C ARG A 251 -42.21 24.72 35.53
N SER A 252 -41.72 23.65 34.91
CA SER A 252 -40.55 22.81 35.13
C SER A 252 -40.54 21.73 34.04
N SER A 253 -39.33 21.38 33.62
CA SER A 253 -38.92 20.10 33.06
C SER A 253 -39.37 18.87 33.88
N ALA A 254 -39.82 17.80 33.22
CA ALA A 254 -39.52 16.37 33.43
C ALA A 254 -40.47 15.49 32.56
N PRO A 255 -40.37 14.14 32.53
CA PRO A 255 -39.41 13.33 31.78
C PRO A 255 -40.15 12.22 30.93
N PRO A 256 -39.51 11.15 30.40
CA PRO A 256 -40.11 10.29 29.39
C PRO A 256 -41.02 9.21 30.00
N SER A 257 -42.12 8.90 29.29
CA SER A 257 -43.00 7.78 29.65
C SER A 257 -42.56 6.51 28.95
N ALA A 258 -42.17 5.52 29.76
CA ALA A 258 -42.22 4.11 29.40
C ALA A 258 -43.68 3.63 29.42
N ASN A 259 -44.06 2.80 28.46
CA ASN A 259 -45.09 1.80 28.71
C ASN A 259 -44.81 0.51 27.94
N THR A 260 -45.01 -0.56 28.70
CA THR A 260 -44.71 -1.97 28.49
C THR A 260 -45.81 -2.65 27.64
N ALA A 261 -45.45 -3.83 27.11
CA ALA A 261 -46.31 -4.93 26.69
C ALA A 261 -46.79 -4.98 25.23
N ALA A 262 -46.19 -5.86 24.43
CA ALA A 262 -46.86 -7.06 23.90
C ALA A 262 -45.95 -7.82 22.91
N GLU A 263 -45.48 -8.99 23.32
CA GLU A 263 -45.15 -10.08 22.39
C GLU A 263 -46.39 -11.00 22.32
N PRO A 264 -46.75 -11.54 21.13
CA PRO A 264 -46.64 -12.99 21.04
C PRO A 264 -46.28 -13.54 19.64
N ARG A 265 -45.34 -14.49 19.70
CA ARG A 265 -45.33 -15.84 19.10
C ARG A 265 -44.79 -16.11 17.67
N PRO A 266 -44.06 -17.23 17.52
CA PRO A 266 -43.43 -17.68 16.28
C PRO A 266 -44.36 -18.59 15.47
N ARG A 267 -44.24 -18.56 14.14
CA ARG A 267 -44.85 -19.58 13.25
C ARG A 267 -43.80 -20.63 12.89
N ARG A 268 -43.96 -21.83 13.46
CA ARG A 268 -43.21 -23.05 13.10
C ARG A 268 -44.14 -24.03 12.36
N ARG A 269 -43.66 -24.49 11.20
CA ARG A 269 -43.89 -25.75 10.46
C ARG A 269 -45.32 -26.27 10.23
N THR A 270 -45.56 -26.64 8.97
CA THR A 270 -45.93 -28.02 8.61
C THR A 270 -45.20 -28.43 7.32
N ALA A 271 -44.50 -29.56 7.39
CA ALA A 271 -44.10 -30.37 6.24
C ALA A 271 -45.35 -31.06 5.67
N ARG A 272 -45.32 -31.49 4.39
CA ARG A 272 -45.62 -32.87 3.93
C ARG A 272 -45.67 -33.00 2.39
N GLU A 273 -44.95 -34.02 1.91
CA GLU A 273 -45.12 -34.86 0.70
C GLU A 273 -44.70 -34.41 -0.73
N GLU A 274 -43.61 -35.06 -1.19
CA GLU A 274 -43.23 -35.53 -2.55
C GLU A 274 -44.35 -36.41 -3.21
N PRO A 275 -44.36 -36.74 -4.55
CA PRO A 275 -43.17 -37.17 -5.33
C PRO A 275 -43.13 -36.94 -6.88
N SER A 276 -41.97 -37.31 -7.45
CA SER A 276 -41.71 -37.85 -8.82
C SER A 276 -41.58 -36.93 -10.05
N GLY A 277 -40.48 -37.17 -10.81
CA GLY A 277 -40.27 -36.77 -12.21
C GLY A 277 -38.83 -36.31 -12.51
N MET A 278 -37.82 -37.20 -12.49
CA MET A 278 -37.21 -37.80 -13.70
C MET A 278 -36.96 -36.82 -14.87
N LEU A 279 -35.69 -36.42 -15.10
CA LEU A 279 -34.87 -36.75 -16.30
C LEU A 279 -33.63 -35.85 -16.49
N HIS A 280 -32.50 -36.54 -16.62
CA HIS A 280 -31.28 -36.24 -17.40
C HIS A 280 -30.28 -35.13 -17.02
N ALA A 281 -29.16 -35.58 -16.45
CA ALA A 281 -27.82 -35.06 -16.69
C ALA A 281 -27.07 -35.98 -17.70
N PRO A 282 -26.23 -35.46 -18.61
CA PRO A 282 -25.27 -36.29 -19.34
C PRO A 282 -23.91 -36.33 -18.66
N ALA A 283 -23.35 -37.54 -18.55
CA ALA A 283 -22.01 -37.85 -18.05
C ALA A 283 -20.95 -37.80 -19.20
N PRO A 284 -19.64 -37.80 -18.90
CA PRO A 284 -18.58 -37.42 -19.82
C PRO A 284 -18.11 -38.55 -20.75
N GLY A 285 -17.80 -38.20 -22.00
CA GLY A 285 -17.30 -39.11 -23.03
C GLY A 285 -15.89 -39.63 -22.73
N ARG A 286 -15.78 -40.96 -22.76
CA ARG A 286 -14.62 -41.79 -22.44
C ARG A 286 -13.80 -42.10 -23.70
N ASN A 287 -12.48 -42.11 -23.52
CA ASN A 287 -11.42 -42.58 -24.42
C ASN A 287 -11.79 -43.73 -25.36
N GLY A 288 -11.59 -43.52 -26.66
CA GLY A 288 -11.47 -44.57 -27.68
C GLY A 288 -10.06 -44.65 -28.23
N ARG A 289 -9.28 -45.63 -27.76
CA ARG A 289 -8.10 -46.18 -28.44
C ARG A 289 -8.60 -46.95 -29.66
N GLN A 290 -8.07 -46.67 -30.85
CA GLN A 290 -8.00 -47.64 -31.95
C GLN A 290 -6.59 -47.68 -32.50
N THR A 291 -6.02 -48.88 -32.46
CA THR A 291 -4.76 -49.31 -33.07
C THR A 291 -4.98 -49.77 -34.51
N ALA A 292 -4.01 -49.44 -35.37
CA ALA A 292 -3.46 -50.15 -36.53
C ALA A 292 -4.35 -51.10 -37.38
N HIS A 293 -4.36 -50.89 -38.70
CA HIS A 293 -3.81 -51.84 -39.70
C HIS A 293 -3.98 -51.33 -41.17
N TYR A 294 -2.84 -51.24 -41.87
CA TYR A 294 -2.51 -51.68 -43.25
C TYR A 294 -3.13 -51.11 -44.56
N GLN A 295 -2.22 -51.14 -45.57
CA GLN A 295 -2.33 -50.97 -47.03
C GLN A 295 -2.32 -49.52 -47.54
N ARG A 296 -1.47 -49.10 -48.48
CA ARG A 296 -0.74 -49.81 -49.54
C ARG A 296 0.51 -49.02 -49.94
#